data_AF-A0A1E5RZZ7-F1
#
_entry.id   AF-A0A1E5RZZ7-F1
#
_cell.length_a   1.000
_cell.length_b   1.000
_cell.length_c   1.000
_cell.angle_alpha   90.00
_cell.angle_beta   90.00
_cell.angle_gamma   90.00
#
_symmetry.space_group_name_H-M   'P 1'
#
loop_
_entity.id
_entity.type
_entity.pdbx_description
1 polymer ?
#
loop_
_entity_poly.entity_id
_entity_poly.type
_entity_poly.pdbx_seq_one_letter_code
_entity_poly.pdbx_strand_id
1 'polypeptide(L)'
;MDLSKEEAQNIQDATTDSIAKRKLPGWMLSAYEDKIIRKNLKEEAWKRCDEWVAEFSACSKVSGLRIFPKCDPQKNKLHDCLRYYQKDEFVQEQIDKHLKERLEKMEAKYAEEQAAKKK
;
A
#
# COMPACT_ATOMS: atom_id res chain seq x y z
N MET A 1 6.79 -40.32 -4.23
CA MET A 1 6.30 -39.87 -2.91
C MET A 1 5.49 -38.63 -3.20
N ASP A 2 4.30 -38.85 -3.73
CA ASP A 2 3.40 -37.80 -4.19
C ASP A 2 2.60 -37.34 -2.98
N LEU A 3 2.91 -36.14 -2.50
CA LEU A 3 2.10 -35.46 -1.50
C LEU A 3 0.69 -35.33 -2.07
N SER A 4 -0.32 -35.71 -1.28
CA SER A 4 -1.72 -35.52 -1.66
C SER A 4 -1.95 -34.05 -1.97
N LYS A 5 -2.78 -33.75 -2.98
CA LYS A 5 -3.16 -32.37 -3.30
C LYS A 5 -3.70 -31.63 -2.07
N GLU A 6 -4.38 -32.34 -1.17
CA GLU A 6 -4.91 -31.79 0.08
C GLU A 6 -3.81 -31.46 1.11
N GLU A 7 -2.70 -32.20 1.12
CA GLU A 7 -1.56 -31.92 1.98
C GLU A 7 -0.75 -30.73 1.45
N ALA A 8 -0.57 -30.64 0.14
CA ALA A 8 0.06 -29.47 -0.49
C ALA A 8 -0.76 -28.19 -0.24
N GLN A 9 -2.09 -28.29 -0.30
CA GLN A 9 -3.00 -27.18 -0.02
C GLN A 9 -2.95 -26.78 1.47
N ASN A 10 -2.99 -27.75 2.40
CA ASN A 10 -2.85 -27.46 3.83
C ASN A 10 -1.50 -26.82 4.20
N ILE A 11 -0.40 -27.23 3.56
CA ILE A 11 0.92 -26.60 3.78
C ILE A 11 0.91 -25.17 3.23
N GLN A 12 0.30 -24.92 2.07
CA GLN A 12 0.15 -23.58 1.52
C GLN A 12 -0.73 -22.70 2.41
N ASP A 13 -1.86 -23.21 2.90
CA ASP A 13 -2.79 -22.49 3.77
C ASP A 13 -2.17 -22.19 5.15
N ALA A 14 -1.43 -23.14 5.74
CA ALA A 14 -0.71 -22.94 7.00
C ALA A 14 0.47 -21.96 6.87
N THR A 15 1.17 -21.98 5.73
CA THR A 15 2.26 -21.02 5.44
C THR A 15 1.68 -19.63 5.20
N THR A 16 0.54 -19.53 4.53
CA THR A 16 -0.14 -18.26 4.26
C THR A 16 -0.74 -17.66 5.54
N ASP A 17 -1.34 -18.47 6.42
CA ASP A 17 -1.86 -18.04 7.72
C ASP A 17 -0.74 -17.61 8.70
N SER A 18 0.42 -18.28 8.65
CA SER A 18 1.58 -17.91 9.47
C SER A 18 2.35 -16.69 8.93
N ILE A 19 2.34 -16.44 7.62
CA ILE A 19 2.82 -15.19 7.01
C ILE A 19 1.83 -14.04 7.32
N ALA A 20 0.51 -14.28 7.21
CA ALA A 20 -0.51 -13.30 7.56
C ALA A 20 -0.45 -12.88 9.05
N LYS A 21 -0.09 -13.80 9.94
CA LYS A 21 0.12 -13.51 11.38
C LYS A 21 1.44 -12.81 11.68
N ARG A 22 2.45 -12.92 10.82
CA ARG A 22 3.74 -12.22 10.98
C ARG A 22 3.84 -11.08 9.99
N LYS A 23 3.30 -9.92 10.38
CA LYS A 23 3.52 -8.63 9.69
C LYS A 23 4.97 -8.54 9.22
N LEU A 24 5.17 -8.61 7.90
CA LEU A 24 6.52 -8.65 7.35
C LEU A 24 7.17 -7.29 7.57
N PRO A 25 8.35 -7.25 8.20
CA PRO A 25 8.99 -5.98 8.47
C PRO A 25 9.48 -5.39 7.14
N GLY A 26 9.29 -4.07 6.95
CA GLY A 26 9.54 -3.41 5.66
C GLY A 26 10.97 -3.52 5.13
N TRP A 27 11.96 -3.82 5.98
CA TRP A 27 13.36 -4.06 5.56
C TRP A 27 13.55 -5.37 4.77
N MET A 28 12.56 -6.27 4.78
CA MET A 28 12.60 -7.51 4.01
C MET A 28 12.28 -7.28 2.53
N LEU A 29 11.66 -6.16 2.18
CA LEU A 29 11.30 -5.81 0.82
C LEU A 29 12.49 -5.21 0.07
N SER A 30 12.50 -5.37 -1.26
CA SER A 30 13.49 -4.67 -2.08
C SER A 30 13.30 -3.16 -1.97
N ALA A 31 14.40 -2.40 -2.08
CA ALA A 31 14.36 -0.94 -2.09
C ALA A 31 13.47 -0.36 -3.21
N TYR A 32 13.25 -1.12 -4.28
CA TYR A 32 12.31 -0.76 -5.34
C TYR A 32 10.84 -0.92 -4.89
N GLU A 33 10.53 -2.01 -4.20
CA GLU A 33 9.19 -2.32 -3.71
C GLU A 33 8.78 -1.35 -2.59
N ASP A 34 9.68 -1.05 -1.65
CA ASP A 34 9.45 -0.05 -0.60
C ASP A 34 9.10 1.33 -1.20
N LYS A 35 9.80 1.75 -2.27
CA LYS A 35 9.48 3.00 -2.99
C LYS A 35 8.08 2.99 -3.59
N ILE A 36 7.66 1.87 -4.19
CA ILE A 36 6.31 1.74 -4.76
C ILE A 36 5.26 1.81 -3.65
N ILE A 37 5.46 1.06 -2.57
CA ILE A 37 4.53 1.01 -1.44
C ILE A 37 4.36 2.39 -0.81
N ARG A 38 5.47 3.12 -0.58
CA ARG A 38 5.41 4.50 -0.07
C ARG A 38 4.74 5.45 -1.04
N LYS A 39 4.91 5.26 -2.35
CA LYS A 39 4.21 6.06 -3.37
C LYS A 39 2.71 5.81 -3.34
N ASN A 40 2.29 4.55 -3.32
CA ASN A 40 0.88 4.15 -3.24
C ASN A 40 0.24 4.66 -1.95
N LEU A 41 0.93 4.52 -0.81
CA LEU A 41 0.49 5.05 0.48
C LEU A 41 0.31 6.57 0.42
N LYS A 42 1.25 7.29 -0.19
CA LYS A 42 1.15 8.73 -0.37
C LYS A 42 -0.11 9.07 -1.19
N GLU A 43 -0.31 8.42 -2.33
CA GLU A 43 -1.50 8.65 -3.18
C GLU A 43 -2.81 8.35 -2.43
N GLU A 44 -2.85 7.30 -1.62
CA GLU A 44 -4.00 6.97 -0.78
C GLU A 44 -4.23 8.02 0.32
N ALA A 45 -3.17 8.49 0.97
CA ALA A 45 -3.25 9.55 1.98
C ALA A 45 -3.77 10.87 1.39
N TRP A 46 -3.36 11.24 0.17
CA TRP A 46 -3.89 12.41 -0.52
C TRP A 46 -5.39 12.30 -0.81
N LYS A 47 -5.87 11.12 -1.22
CA LYS A 47 -7.31 10.88 -1.44
C LYS A 47 -8.12 10.98 -0.15
N ARG A 48 -7.58 10.50 0.97
CA ARG A 48 -8.26 10.56 2.28
C ARG A 48 -8.27 11.98 2.87
N CYS A 49 -7.23 12.77 2.61
CA CYS A 49 -7.10 14.15 3.09
C CYS A 49 -7.64 15.21 2.09
N ASP A 50 -8.39 14.81 1.06
CA ASP A 50 -8.82 15.70 -0.04
C ASP A 50 -9.62 16.92 0.45
N GLU A 51 -10.42 16.76 1.51
CA GLU A 51 -11.09 17.83 2.25
C GLU A 51 -10.13 18.99 2.61
N TRP A 52 -9.02 18.66 3.28
CA TRP A 52 -8.05 19.64 3.76
C TRP A 52 -7.25 20.25 2.61
N VAL A 53 -7.04 19.47 1.54
CA VAL A 53 -6.40 19.95 0.30
C VAL A 53 -7.28 20.97 -0.40
N ALA A 54 -8.59 20.72 -0.47
CA ALA A 54 -9.55 21.63 -1.06
C ALA A 54 -9.63 22.95 -0.27
N GLU A 55 -9.67 22.89 1.06
CA GLU A 55 -9.65 24.09 1.91
C GLU A 55 -8.35 24.88 1.77
N PHE A 56 -7.20 24.19 1.76
CA PHE A 56 -5.91 24.83 1.54
C PHE A 56 -5.82 25.46 0.14
N SER A 57 -6.34 24.79 -0.89
CA SER A 57 -6.39 25.31 -2.26
C SER A 57 -7.30 26.54 -2.36
N ALA A 58 -8.47 26.52 -1.71
CA ALA A 58 -9.39 27.65 -1.67
C ALA A 58 -8.73 28.87 -1.00
N CYS A 59 -8.08 28.68 0.14
CA CYS A 59 -7.35 29.75 0.83
C CYS A 59 -6.18 30.28 -0.03
N SER A 60 -5.47 29.38 -0.73
CA SER A 60 -4.33 29.74 -1.57
C SER A 60 -4.72 30.59 -2.78
N LYS A 61 -5.88 30.30 -3.39
CA LYS A 61 -6.41 31.08 -4.51
C LYS A 61 -6.77 32.51 -4.12
N VAL A 62 -7.28 32.70 -2.90
CA VAL A 62 -7.68 34.03 -2.40
C VAL A 62 -6.48 34.84 -1.90
N SER A 63 -5.48 34.17 -1.32
CA SER A 63 -4.39 34.84 -0.59
C SER A 63 -3.18 35.23 -1.46
N GLY A 64 -3.06 34.71 -2.68
CA GLY A 64 -2.01 35.08 -3.64
C GLY A 64 -0.60 34.99 -3.03
N LEU A 65 0.17 36.09 -3.08
CA LEU A 65 1.51 36.14 -2.50
C LEU A 65 1.57 36.00 -0.96
N ARG A 66 0.44 36.13 -0.25
CA ARG A 66 0.35 36.07 1.23
C ARG A 66 -0.20 34.74 1.75
N ILE A 67 0.00 33.65 1.00
CA ILE A 67 -0.35 32.28 1.41
C ILE A 67 0.23 31.96 2.80
N PHE A 68 1.49 32.31 3.02
CA PHE A 68 2.15 32.28 4.32
C PHE A 68 2.13 33.71 4.85
N PRO A 69 1.39 34.08 5.93
CA PRO A 69 0.93 33.29 7.07
C PRO A 69 -0.60 33.07 7.16
N LYS A 70 -1.39 33.57 6.20
CA LYS A 70 -2.88 33.54 6.31
C LYS A 70 -3.48 32.15 6.16
N CYS A 71 -2.83 31.25 5.43
CA CYS A 71 -3.29 29.88 5.21
C CYS A 71 -2.55 28.83 6.07
N ASP A 72 -1.75 29.27 7.06
CA ASP A 72 -1.10 28.36 8.00
C ASP A 72 -2.06 27.44 8.77
N PRO A 73 -3.26 27.88 9.23
CA PRO A 73 -4.14 26.96 9.95
C PRO A 73 -4.65 25.82 9.06
N GLN A 74 -5.01 26.09 7.80
CA GLN A 74 -5.44 25.07 6.84
C GLN A 74 -4.28 24.14 6.47
N LYS A 75 -3.09 24.70 6.29
CA LYS A 75 -1.87 23.91 6.03
C LYS A 75 -1.55 22.96 7.17
N ASN A 76 -1.65 23.42 8.42
CA ASN A 76 -1.34 22.60 9.59
C ASN A 76 -2.31 21.41 9.69
N LYS A 77 -3.62 21.63 9.46
CA LYS A 77 -4.61 20.54 9.42
C LYS A 77 -4.31 19.52 8.32
N LEU A 78 -3.97 19.98 7.12
CA LEU A 78 -3.55 19.09 6.03
C LEU A 78 -2.30 18.28 6.42
N HIS A 79 -1.31 18.94 7.02
CA HIS A 79 -0.07 18.30 7.43
C HIS A 79 -0.30 17.27 8.55
N ASP A 80 -1.19 17.55 9.50
CA ASP A 80 -1.57 16.62 10.56
C ASP A 80 -2.31 15.40 10.01
N CYS A 81 -3.20 15.60 9.03
CA CYS A 81 -3.86 14.51 8.31
C CYS A 81 -2.83 13.62 7.60
N LEU A 82 -1.89 14.21 6.84
CA LEU A 82 -0.86 13.45 6.14
C LEU A 82 0.09 12.72 7.10
N ARG A 83 0.45 13.35 8.22
CA ARG A 83 1.30 12.74 9.26
C ARG A 83 0.62 11.54 9.91
N TYR A 84 -0.70 11.58 10.09
CA TYR A 84 -1.45 10.43 10.63
C TYR A 84 -1.30 9.19 9.74
N TYR A 85 -1.35 9.35 8.42
CA TYR A 85 -1.21 8.24 7.46
C TYR A 85 0.24 7.77 7.23
N GLN A 86 1.24 8.48 7.76
CA GLN A 86 2.64 8.03 7.74
C GLN A 86 2.98 7.00 8.82
N LYS A 87 2.04 6.68 9.71
CA LYS A 87 2.26 5.67 10.76
C LYS A 87 2.53 4.29 10.17
N ASP A 88 3.33 3.50 10.88
CA ASP A 88 3.72 2.13 10.48
C ASP A 88 2.52 1.22 10.21
N GLU A 89 1.38 1.45 10.88
CA GLU A 89 0.15 0.67 10.68
C GLU A 89 -0.35 0.72 9.23
N PHE A 90 -0.34 1.91 8.62
CA PHE A 90 -0.75 2.09 7.23
C PHE A 90 0.30 1.60 6.25
N VAL A 91 1.58 1.70 6.61
CA VAL A 91 2.67 1.13 5.81
C VAL A 91 2.52 -0.39 5.72
N GLN A 92 2.24 -1.05 6.84
CA GLN A 92 2.01 -2.50 6.90
C GLN A 92 0.80 -2.93 6.06
N GLU A 93 -0.33 -2.22 6.16
CA GLU A 93 -1.51 -2.52 5.31
C GLU A 93 -1.17 -2.45 3.82
N GLN A 94 -0.34 -1.49 3.40
CA GLN A 94 0.07 -1.35 2.00
C GLN A 94 1.08 -2.41 1.57
N ILE A 95 1.93 -2.89 2.49
CA ILE A 95 2.81 -4.04 2.25
C ILE A 95 1.97 -5.30 1.98
N ASP A 96 0.97 -5.57 2.82
CA ASP A 96 0.08 -6.73 2.66
C ASP A 96 -0.66 -6.69 1.32
N LYS A 97 -1.20 -5.52 0.95
CA LYS A 97 -1.82 -5.30 -0.37
C LYS A 97 -0.84 -5.60 -1.50
N HIS A 98 0.37 -5.07 -1.43
CA HIS A 98 1.39 -5.27 -2.47
C HIS A 98 1.77 -6.74 -2.64
N LEU A 99 1.92 -7.47 -1.54
CA LEU A 99 2.25 -8.90 -1.56
C LEU A 99 1.11 -9.73 -2.15
N LYS A 100 -0.14 -9.39 -1.81
CA LYS A 100 -1.32 -10.04 -2.40
C LYS A 100 -1.36 -9.87 -3.92
N GLU A 101 -1.17 -8.64 -4.42
CA GLU A 101 -1.12 -8.38 -5.86
C GLU A 101 0.02 -9.14 -6.56
N ARG A 102 1.15 -9.34 -5.87
CA ARG A 102 2.27 -10.14 -6.39
C ARG A 102 1.93 -11.61 -6.47
N LEU A 103 1.28 -12.18 -5.45
CA LEU A 103 0.83 -13.56 -5.43
C LEU A 103 -0.14 -13.83 -6.58
N GLU A 104 -1.16 -13.00 -6.75
CA GLU A 104 -2.16 -13.11 -7.83
C GLU A 104 -1.49 -13.07 -9.22
N LYS A 105 -0.50 -12.19 -9.42
CA LYS A 105 0.27 -12.12 -10.67
C LYS A 105 1.13 -13.36 -10.92
N MET A 106 1.67 -13.97 -9.87
CA MET A 106 2.46 -15.20 -9.99
C MET A 106 1.55 -16.38 -10.36
N GLU A 107 0.42 -16.52 -9.67
CA GLU A 107 -0.57 -17.57 -9.94
C GLU A 107 -1.13 -17.49 -11.36
N ALA A 108 -1.45 -16.28 -11.84
CA ALA A 108 -1.91 -16.05 -13.21
C ALA A 108 -0.87 -16.52 -14.23
N LYS A 109 0.41 -16.16 -14.05
CA LYS A 109 1.50 -16.61 -14.94
C LYS A 109 1.69 -18.11 -14.93
N TYR A 110 1.65 -18.74 -13.75
CA TYR A 110 1.72 -20.20 -13.65
C TYR A 110 0.56 -20.88 -14.39
N ALA A 111 -0.66 -20.33 -14.28
CA ALA A 111 -1.82 -20.87 -15.01
C ALA A 111 -1.65 -20.75 -16.53
N GLU A 112 -1.14 -19.62 -17.04
CA GLU A 112 -0.82 -19.40 -18.45
C GLU A 112 0.24 -20.39 -18.96
N GLU A 113 1.32 -20.60 -18.20
CA GLU A 113 2.38 -21.56 -18.53
C GLU A 113 1.86 -23.00 -18.59
N GLN A 114 0.97 -23.38 -17.67
CA GLN A 114 0.34 -24.71 -17.67
C GLN A 114 -0.61 -24.89 -18.84
N ALA A 115 -1.32 -23.84 -19.25
CA ALA A 115 -2.17 -23.86 -20.45
C ALA A 115 -1.33 -23.95 -21.74
N ALA A 116 -0.19 -23.28 -21.79
CA ALA A 116 0.73 -23.33 -22.93
C ALA A 116 1.41 -24.70 -23.08
N LYS A 117 1.76 -25.37 -21.98
CA LYS A 117 2.36 -26.73 -22.01
C LYS A 117 1.38 -27.85 -22.37
N LYS A 118 0.08 -27.62 -22.21
CA LYS A 118 -0.98 -28.59 -22.56
C LYS A 118 -1.41 -28.50 -24.03
N LYS A 119 -0.88 -27.54 -24.78
CA LYS A 119 -1.20 -27.27 -26.18
C LYS A 119 -0.07 -27.76 -27.08
#